data_AF-A0A7X6VEL1-F1
#
_entry.id   AF-A0A7X6VEL1-F1
#
_cell.length_a   1.000
_cell.length_b   1.000
_cell.length_c   1.000
_cell.angle_alpha   90.00
_cell.angle_beta   90.00
_cell.angle_gamma   90.00
#
_symmetry.space_group_name_H-M   'P 1'
#
loop_
_entity.id
_entity.type
_entity.pdbx_description
1 polymer ?
#
loop_
_entity_poly.entity_id
_entity_poly.type
_entity_poly.pdbx_seq_one_letter_code
_entity_poly.pdbx_strand_id
1 'polypeptide(L)'
;LHKSIALYSNDSPYIDEEWFVSVMVPIKDYDRALDNINQKLIFLFLCLLIAGIISSFWFSKFYLRPITEALSKMKQTKPSEIEKTNILEIDDLLEFLSEQDRISVKKEDKNDNSYTQIQDTGMFKEFLEHIDTLSPAERAVFNLYIEGCTGKEIAERLYLSINTIKTHNKRIYEKMNVSSRNELMVYIKMMKEMDSKG
;
A
#
# COMPACT_ATOMS: atom_id res chain seq x y z
N LEU A 1 46.26 13.48 21.13
CA LEU A 1 47.48 14.19 20.69
C LEU A 1 48.52 13.99 21.79
N HIS A 2 49.40 13.01 21.66
CA HIS A 2 50.49 12.75 22.61
C HIS A 2 51.76 13.33 22.01
N LYS A 3 52.46 14.18 22.77
CA LYS A 3 53.75 14.75 22.39
C LYS A 3 54.75 14.26 23.43
N SER A 4 55.77 13.51 23.02
CA SER A 4 56.82 13.09 23.95
C SER A 4 57.65 14.32 24.32
N ILE A 5 57.91 14.47 25.62
CA ILE A 5 58.73 15.55 26.16
C ILE A 5 59.85 14.85 26.91
N ALA A 6 61.09 15.07 26.48
CA ALA A 6 62.27 14.57 27.19
C ALA A 6 62.44 15.39 28.48
N LEU A 7 62.27 14.75 29.63
CA LEU A 7 62.33 15.40 30.94
C LEU A 7 63.75 15.49 31.52
N TYR A 8 64.71 14.73 30.97
CA TYR A 8 66.09 14.64 31.47
C TYR A 8 67.12 15.10 30.43
N SER A 9 68.24 15.64 30.90
CA SER A 9 69.40 15.98 30.07
C SER A 9 70.17 14.73 29.63
N ASN A 10 70.97 14.86 28.57
CA ASN A 10 71.66 13.73 27.91
C ASN A 10 72.69 12.96 28.76
N ASP A 11 73.02 13.46 29.97
CA ASP A 11 73.96 12.82 30.90
C ASP A 11 73.27 12.15 32.10
N SER A 12 71.93 12.06 32.08
CA SER A 12 71.14 11.44 33.15
C SER A 12 71.07 9.91 32.99
N PRO A 13 71.21 9.12 34.07
CA PRO A 13 71.07 7.66 34.03
C PRO A 13 69.65 7.17 33.69
N TYR A 14 68.68 8.08 33.53
CA TYR A 14 67.28 7.78 33.18
C TYR A 14 66.90 8.26 31.77
N ILE A 15 67.89 8.44 30.87
CA ILE A 15 67.67 8.95 29.50
C ILE A 15 66.76 8.06 28.65
N ASP A 16 66.78 6.75 28.92
CA ASP A 16 65.98 5.76 28.19
C ASP A 16 64.54 5.63 28.74
N GLU A 17 64.18 6.36 29.80
CA GLU A 17 62.82 6.34 30.34
C GLU A 17 61.91 7.32 29.59
N GLU A 18 60.98 6.77 28.81
CA GLU A 18 59.93 7.54 28.13
C GLU A 18 58.76 7.84 29.08
N TRP A 19 58.58 9.12 29.40
CA TRP A 19 57.48 9.57 30.25
C TRP A 19 56.33 10.12 29.41
N PHE A 20 55.10 9.68 29.74
CA PHE A 20 53.88 10.15 29.11
C PHE A 20 53.09 11.03 30.06
N VAL A 21 52.91 12.30 29.68
CA VAL A 21 52.02 13.22 30.40
C VAL A 21 50.62 13.07 29.83
N SER A 22 49.70 12.59 30.68
CA SER A 22 48.27 12.52 30.36
C SER A 22 47.52 13.63 31.07
N VAL A 23 46.78 14.45 30.32
CA VAL A 23 45.83 15.39 30.90
C VAL A 23 44.57 14.61 31.29
N MET A 24 44.34 14.46 32.58
CA MET A 24 43.12 13.85 33.11
C MET A 24 42.03 14.90 33.28
N VAL A 25 40.80 14.55 32.92
CA VAL A 25 39.61 15.35 33.21
C VAL A 25 38.96 14.78 34.47
N PRO A 26 38.57 15.61 35.45
CA PRO A 26 37.84 15.14 36.63
C PRO A 26 36.55 14.41 36.22
N ILE A 27 36.30 13.25 36.85
CA ILE A 27 35.12 12.41 36.56
C ILE A 27 33.82 13.21 36.67
N LYS A 28 33.73 14.13 37.65
CA LYS A 28 32.56 15.00 37.83
C LYS A 28 32.27 15.92 36.63
N ASP A 29 33.30 16.36 35.92
CA ASP A 29 33.13 17.22 34.73
C ASP A 29 32.82 16.38 33.49
N TYR A 30 33.31 15.14 33.44
CA TYR A 30 32.93 14.15 32.43
C TYR A 30 31.46 13.73 32.56
N ASP A 31 31.02 13.41 33.78
CA ASP A 31 29.63 13.05 34.08
C ASP A 31 28.68 14.20 33.74
N ARG A 32 29.03 15.45 34.12
CA ARG A 32 28.23 16.64 33.75
C ARG A 32 28.12 16.83 32.23
N ALA A 33 29.17 16.53 31.48
CA ALA A 33 29.15 16.61 30.03
C ALA A 33 28.25 15.52 29.41
N LEU A 34 28.34 14.30 29.93
CA LEU A 34 27.48 13.18 29.50
C LEU A 34 26.01 13.41 29.87
N ASP A 35 25.72 13.92 31.06
CA ASP A 35 24.36 14.19 31.50
C ASP A 35 23.66 15.19 30.58
N ASN A 36 24.34 16.27 30.19
CA ASN A 36 23.79 17.23 29.23
C ASN A 36 23.51 16.60 27.86
N ILE A 37 24.36 15.68 27.40
CA ILE A 37 24.17 14.98 26.12
C ILE A 37 23.01 13.99 26.23
N ASN A 38 22.97 13.19 27.30
CA ASN A 38 21.91 12.22 27.56
C ASN A 38 20.56 12.92 27.70
N GLN A 39 20.47 14.05 28.40
CA GLN A 39 19.25 14.85 28.50
C GLN A 39 18.77 15.33 27.12
N LYS A 40 19.69 15.81 26.26
CA LYS A 40 19.35 16.20 24.88
C LYS A 40 18.87 15.01 24.05
N LEU A 41 19.49 13.85 24.19
CA LEU A 41 19.10 12.62 23.48
C LEU A 41 17.71 12.13 23.94
N ILE A 42 17.46 12.11 25.24
CA ILE A 42 16.16 11.73 25.81
C ILE A 42 15.07 12.67 25.28
N PHE A 43 15.31 13.98 25.30
CA PHE A 43 14.38 14.96 24.75
C PHE A 43 14.12 14.75 23.26
N LEU A 44 15.17 14.49 22.48
CA LEU A 44 15.07 14.21 21.04
C LEU A 44 14.21 12.97 20.76
N PHE A 45 14.43 11.87 21.49
CA PHE A 45 13.62 10.66 21.34
C PHE A 45 12.17 10.88 21.75
N LEU A 46 11.92 11.63 22.83
CA LEU A 46 10.58 11.97 23.29
C LEU A 46 9.84 12.83 22.26
N CYS A 47 10.50 13.82 21.67
CA CYS A 47 9.94 14.60 20.56
C CYS A 47 9.62 13.74 19.34
N LEU A 48 10.50 12.81 18.97
CA LEU A 48 10.29 11.91 17.84
C LEU A 48 9.09 10.98 18.08
N LEU A 49 8.96 10.44 19.30
CA LEU A 49 7.84 9.62 19.71
C LEU A 49 6.52 10.40 19.66
N ILE A 50 6.49 11.62 20.19
CA ILE A 50 5.32 12.51 20.12
C ILE A 50 4.98 12.84 18.67
N ALA A 51 5.98 13.17 17.84
CA ALA A 51 5.77 13.43 16.42
C ALA A 51 5.19 12.22 15.69
N GLY A 52 5.61 10.99 16.05
CA GLY A 52 5.03 9.75 15.54
C GLY A 52 3.57 9.56 15.95
N ILE A 53 3.23 9.83 17.22
CA ILE A 53 1.83 9.78 17.70
C ILE A 53 0.97 10.84 17.00
N ILE A 54 1.47 12.07 16.90
CA ILE A 54 0.78 13.16 16.19
C ILE A 54 0.61 12.80 14.72
N SER A 55 1.64 12.27 14.08
CA SER A 55 1.58 11.82 12.68
C SER A 55 0.55 10.71 12.52
N SER A 56 0.53 9.71 13.41
CA SER A 56 -0.48 8.64 13.39
C SER A 56 -1.89 9.19 13.59
N PHE A 57 -2.08 10.16 14.48
CA PHE A 57 -3.39 10.75 14.76
C PHE A 57 -3.85 11.67 13.61
N TRP A 58 -2.93 12.48 13.07
CA TRP A 58 -3.17 13.36 11.94
C TRP A 58 -3.43 12.56 10.68
N PHE A 59 -2.65 11.51 10.40
CA PHE A 59 -2.85 10.59 9.29
C PHE A 59 -4.17 9.84 9.43
N SER A 60 -4.48 9.30 10.61
CA SER A 60 -5.77 8.66 10.89
C SER A 60 -6.93 9.60 10.57
N LYS A 61 -6.88 10.84 11.06
CA LYS A 61 -7.95 11.80 10.83
C LYS A 61 -7.98 12.36 9.41
N PHE A 62 -6.83 12.56 8.77
CA PHE A 62 -6.72 13.18 7.45
C PHE A 62 -7.08 12.20 6.33
N TYR A 63 -6.61 10.96 6.40
CA TYR A 63 -6.89 9.95 5.37
C TYR A 63 -8.28 9.33 5.52
N LEU A 64 -8.80 9.21 6.74
CA LEU A 64 -10.14 8.65 6.95
C LEU A 64 -11.24 9.70 6.77
N ARG A 65 -10.98 11.00 6.93
CA ARG A 65 -11.97 12.06 6.72
C ARG A 65 -12.69 11.98 5.37
N PRO A 66 -12.01 11.99 4.21
CA PRO A 66 -12.69 11.91 2.92
C PRO A 66 -13.46 10.59 2.76
N ILE A 67 -12.96 9.49 3.33
CA ILE A 67 -13.62 8.17 3.29
C ILE A 67 -14.90 8.16 4.12
N THR A 68 -14.84 8.67 5.36
CA THR A 68 -16.00 8.78 6.26
C THR A 68 -17.03 9.78 5.76
N GLU A 69 -16.59 10.88 5.14
CA GLU A 69 -17.46 11.87 4.54
C GLU A 69 -18.15 11.31 3.31
N ALA A 70 -17.42 10.62 2.42
CA ALA A 70 -17.99 9.89 1.29
C ALA A 70 -18.99 8.82 1.77
N LEU A 71 -18.67 8.01 2.80
CA LEU A 71 -19.59 7.04 3.40
C LEU A 71 -20.86 7.67 3.98
N SER A 72 -20.75 8.82 4.64
CA SER A 72 -21.91 9.54 5.15
C SER A 72 -22.77 10.14 4.03
N LYS A 73 -22.15 10.66 2.96
CA LYS A 73 -22.83 11.16 1.76
C LYS A 73 -23.49 10.02 0.98
N MET A 74 -22.86 8.85 0.86
CA MET A 74 -23.48 7.63 0.30
C MET A 74 -24.70 7.16 1.10
N LYS A 75 -24.71 7.39 2.42
CA LYS A 75 -25.84 6.99 3.29
C LYS A 75 -27.02 7.97 3.23
N GLN A 76 -26.82 9.21 2.77
CA GLN A 76 -27.85 10.26 2.81
C GLN A 76 -28.19 10.90 1.45
N THR A 77 -27.33 10.76 0.45
CA THR A 77 -27.44 11.41 -0.85
C THR A 77 -27.38 10.36 -1.95
N LYS A 78 -28.21 10.53 -3.00
CA LYS A 78 -28.22 9.62 -4.15
C LYS A 78 -26.81 9.57 -4.77
N PRO A 79 -26.26 8.39 -5.11
CA PRO A 79 -24.89 8.23 -5.62
C PRO A 79 -24.58 9.04 -6.89
N SER A 80 -25.60 9.52 -7.61
CA SER A 80 -25.48 10.33 -8.83
C SER A 80 -25.02 11.78 -8.63
N GLU A 81 -24.99 12.30 -7.39
CA GLU A 81 -24.65 13.71 -7.10
C GLU A 81 -23.24 13.88 -6.50
N ILE A 82 -22.45 12.81 -6.37
CA ILE A 82 -21.12 12.86 -5.76
C ILE A 82 -20.10 13.19 -6.86
N GLU A 83 -19.42 14.35 -6.74
CA GLU A 83 -18.32 14.71 -7.65
C GLU A 83 -17.19 13.67 -7.60
N LYS A 84 -16.69 13.30 -8.79
CA LYS A 84 -15.63 12.30 -8.97
C LYS A 84 -14.41 12.65 -8.12
N THR A 85 -14.01 11.70 -7.29
CA THR A 85 -12.79 11.82 -6.49
C THR A 85 -11.62 11.36 -7.34
N ASN A 86 -10.45 12.00 -7.28
CA ASN A 86 -9.32 11.67 -8.16
C ASN A 86 -8.61 10.32 -7.81
N ILE A 87 -9.38 9.35 -7.29
CA ILE A 87 -8.99 8.04 -6.78
C ILE A 87 -9.88 7.00 -7.50
N LEU A 88 -9.28 6.22 -8.40
CA LEU A 88 -9.97 5.24 -9.29
C LEU A 88 -10.87 4.27 -8.52
N GLU A 89 -10.43 3.77 -7.37
CA GLU A 89 -11.21 2.81 -6.60
C GLU A 89 -12.51 3.41 -6.03
N ILE A 90 -12.51 4.71 -5.75
CA ILE A 90 -13.68 5.42 -5.23
C ILE A 90 -14.61 5.79 -6.39
N ASP A 91 -14.06 6.20 -7.53
CA ASP A 91 -14.84 6.49 -8.72
C ASP A 91 -15.53 5.25 -9.29
N ASP A 92 -14.84 4.11 -9.37
CA ASP A 92 -15.42 2.82 -9.78
C ASP A 92 -16.54 2.38 -8.82
N LEU A 93 -16.37 2.64 -7.51
CA LEU A 93 -17.38 2.36 -6.50
C LEU A 93 -18.59 3.31 -6.61
N LEU A 94 -18.36 4.59 -6.90
CA LEU A 94 -19.43 5.58 -7.11
C LEU A 94 -20.25 5.25 -8.37
N GLU A 95 -19.58 4.88 -9.45
CA GLU A 95 -20.22 4.43 -10.68
C GLU A 95 -21.06 3.17 -10.43
N PHE A 96 -20.50 2.17 -9.71
CA PHE A 96 -21.22 0.97 -9.26
C PHE A 96 -22.47 1.28 -8.42
N LEU A 97 -22.37 2.17 -7.44
CA LEU A 97 -23.50 2.54 -6.59
C LEU A 97 -24.57 3.32 -7.37
N SER A 98 -24.17 4.14 -8.33
CA SER A 98 -25.10 4.87 -9.21
C SER A 98 -25.86 3.95 -10.17
N GLU A 99 -25.22 2.88 -10.65
CA GLU A 99 -25.89 1.82 -11.41
C GLU A 99 -26.85 1.02 -10.53
N GLN A 100 -26.44 0.68 -9.30
CA GLN A 100 -27.27 -0.06 -8.37
C GLN A 100 -28.53 0.74 -7.95
N ASP A 101 -28.42 2.06 -7.80
CA ASP A 101 -29.57 2.94 -7.54
C ASP A 101 -30.51 3.03 -8.76
N ARG A 102 -29.97 3.11 -9.98
CA ARG A 102 -30.77 3.00 -11.22
C ARG A 102 -31.50 1.66 -11.33
N ILE A 103 -30.87 0.58 -10.87
CA ILE A 103 -31.47 -0.76 -10.83
C ILE A 103 -32.53 -0.84 -9.71
N SER A 104 -32.33 -0.16 -8.58
CA SER A 104 -33.26 -0.15 -7.44
C SER A 104 -34.56 0.59 -7.75
N VAL A 105 -34.51 1.68 -8.52
CA VAL A 105 -35.72 2.42 -8.97
C VAL A 105 -36.53 1.63 -10.01
N LYS A 106 -35.90 0.70 -10.76
CA LYS A 106 -36.61 -0.17 -11.72
C LYS A 106 -37.30 -1.38 -11.06
N LYS A 107 -37.07 -1.65 -9.78
CA LYS A 107 -37.56 -2.87 -9.10
C LYS A 107 -38.97 -2.78 -8.51
N GLU A 108 -39.61 -1.61 -8.45
CA GLU A 108 -40.96 -1.50 -7.85
C GLU A 108 -42.12 -1.93 -8.76
N ASP A 109 -41.91 -2.19 -10.06
CA ASP A 109 -43.03 -2.56 -10.95
C ASP A 109 -42.94 -3.93 -11.62
N LYS A 110 -41.91 -4.75 -11.37
CA LYS A 110 -41.91 -6.15 -11.83
C LYS A 110 -41.27 -7.10 -10.82
N ASN A 111 -42.16 -7.80 -10.13
CA ASN A 111 -42.01 -9.11 -9.49
C ASN A 111 -41.08 -10.06 -10.30
N ASP A 112 -39.84 -10.31 -9.86
CA ASP A 112 -39.17 -11.62 -9.93
C ASP A 112 -37.80 -11.67 -9.19
N ASN A 113 -37.40 -12.89 -8.82
CA ASN A 113 -36.22 -13.31 -8.06
C ASN A 113 -34.89 -12.62 -8.39
N SER A 114 -34.36 -11.87 -7.42
CA SER A 114 -33.11 -11.11 -7.53
C SER A 114 -31.83 -11.93 -7.29
N TYR A 115 -31.69 -13.15 -7.80
CA TYR A 115 -30.38 -13.86 -7.90
C TYR A 115 -30.32 -14.91 -9.05
N THR A 116 -31.37 -15.04 -9.86
CA THR A 116 -31.52 -16.16 -10.79
C THR A 116 -31.80 -15.67 -12.22
N GLN A 117 -30.84 -14.97 -12.83
CA GLN A 117 -30.65 -14.96 -14.29
C GLN A 117 -29.40 -14.15 -14.63
N ILE A 118 -28.23 -14.75 -14.44
CA ILE A 118 -27.13 -14.47 -15.37
C ILE A 118 -27.53 -15.17 -16.66
N GLN A 119 -28.33 -14.47 -17.47
CA GLN A 119 -28.29 -14.64 -18.92
C GLN A 119 -26.85 -14.18 -19.27
N ASP A 120 -25.90 -15.03 -19.66
CA ASP A 120 -25.97 -15.88 -20.82
C ASP A 120 -24.88 -16.97 -20.74
N THR A 121 -25.22 -18.23 -21.01
CA THR A 121 -24.21 -19.28 -21.25
C THR A 121 -23.33 -18.91 -22.44
N GLY A 122 -23.82 -18.04 -23.35
CA GLY A 122 -23.06 -17.46 -24.45
C GLY A 122 -21.91 -16.56 -24.01
N MET A 123 -22.15 -15.59 -23.12
CA MET A 123 -21.13 -14.62 -22.69
C MET A 123 -19.99 -15.28 -21.90
N PHE A 124 -20.31 -16.26 -21.04
CA PHE A 124 -19.28 -17.03 -20.34
C PHE A 124 -18.49 -17.94 -21.30
N LYS A 125 -19.14 -18.52 -22.31
CA LYS A 125 -18.46 -19.32 -23.33
C LYS A 125 -17.53 -18.44 -24.18
N GLU A 126 -17.98 -17.25 -24.56
CA GLU A 126 -17.18 -16.26 -25.28
C GLU A 126 -15.97 -15.84 -24.43
N PHE A 127 -16.16 -15.61 -23.14
CA PHE A 127 -15.05 -15.36 -22.21
C PHE A 127 -14.02 -16.50 -22.24
N LEU A 128 -14.45 -17.77 -22.20
CA LEU A 128 -13.54 -18.92 -22.26
C LEU A 128 -12.74 -18.96 -23.57
N GLU A 129 -13.36 -18.67 -24.71
CA GLU A 129 -12.69 -18.62 -26.01
C GLU A 129 -11.64 -17.48 -26.08
N HIS A 130 -11.90 -16.36 -25.41
CA HIS A 130 -10.97 -15.21 -25.40
C HIS A 130 -9.76 -15.38 -24.48
N ILE A 131 -9.76 -16.32 -23.54
CA ILE A 131 -8.60 -16.58 -22.65
C ILE A 131 -7.35 -16.92 -23.47
N ASP A 132 -7.50 -17.68 -24.55
CA ASP A 132 -6.39 -18.11 -25.40
C ASP A 132 -5.85 -16.98 -26.30
N THR A 133 -6.56 -15.85 -26.40
CA THR A 133 -6.13 -14.65 -27.15
C THR A 133 -5.23 -13.70 -26.34
N LEU A 134 -5.06 -13.99 -25.05
CA LEU A 134 -4.18 -13.21 -24.18
C LEU A 134 -2.72 -13.43 -24.56
N SER A 135 -1.96 -12.33 -24.60
CA SER A 135 -0.51 -12.40 -24.78
C SER A 135 0.15 -13.05 -23.56
N PRO A 136 1.40 -13.55 -23.67
CA PRO A 136 2.09 -14.19 -22.55
C PRO A 136 2.16 -13.31 -21.29
N ALA A 137 2.34 -11.99 -21.46
CA ALA A 137 2.37 -11.04 -20.36
C ALA A 137 0.99 -10.81 -19.71
N GLU A 138 -0.07 -10.72 -20.52
CA GLU A 138 -1.44 -10.59 -20.03
C GLU A 138 -1.91 -11.87 -19.32
N ARG A 139 -1.52 -13.03 -19.85
CA ARG A 139 -1.81 -14.34 -19.25
C ARG A 139 -1.13 -14.50 -17.89
N ALA A 140 0.11 -14.00 -17.74
CA ALA A 140 0.78 -14.00 -16.45
C ALA A 140 0.02 -13.18 -15.39
N VAL A 141 -0.48 -11.99 -15.77
CA VAL A 141 -1.34 -11.16 -14.90
C VAL A 141 -2.66 -11.86 -14.59
N PHE A 142 -3.32 -12.45 -15.59
CA PHE A 142 -4.58 -13.16 -15.44
C PHE A 142 -4.46 -14.39 -14.52
N ASN A 143 -3.40 -15.19 -14.64
CA ASN A 143 -3.16 -16.34 -13.77
C ASN A 143 -3.04 -15.93 -12.30
N LEU A 144 -2.39 -14.81 -12.02
CA LEU A 144 -2.30 -14.29 -10.65
C LEU A 144 -3.66 -13.82 -10.11
N TYR A 145 -4.59 -13.38 -10.98
CA TYR A 145 -5.97 -13.15 -10.57
C TYR A 145 -6.72 -14.44 -10.24
N ILE A 146 -6.47 -15.55 -10.96
CA ILE A 146 -7.01 -16.88 -10.63
C ILE A 146 -6.53 -17.35 -9.25
N GLU A 147 -5.28 -17.04 -8.90
CA GLU A 147 -4.71 -17.30 -7.57
C GLU A 147 -5.30 -16.41 -6.45
N GLY A 148 -6.07 -15.38 -6.81
CA GLY A 148 -6.70 -14.47 -5.86
C GLY A 148 -5.84 -13.26 -5.47
N CYS A 149 -4.75 -13.00 -6.20
CA CYS A 149 -3.90 -11.84 -5.92
C CYS A 149 -4.58 -10.51 -6.26
N THR A 150 -4.22 -9.48 -5.49
CA THR A 150 -4.60 -8.09 -5.75
C THR A 150 -3.66 -7.46 -6.78
N GLY A 151 -4.12 -6.39 -7.46
CA GLY A 151 -3.29 -5.71 -8.48
C GLY A 151 -1.94 -5.19 -7.95
N LYS A 152 -1.85 -4.90 -6.65
CA LYS A 152 -0.60 -4.51 -5.98
C LYS A 152 0.34 -5.70 -5.82
N GLU A 153 -0.16 -6.83 -5.34
CA GLU A 153 0.62 -8.08 -5.21
C GLU A 153 1.08 -8.60 -6.57
N ILE A 154 0.28 -8.43 -7.62
CA ILE A 154 0.64 -8.76 -9.00
C ILE A 154 1.81 -7.90 -9.47
N ALA A 155 1.76 -6.59 -9.21
CA ALA A 155 2.84 -5.67 -9.54
C ALA A 155 4.16 -6.08 -8.87
N GLU A 156 4.10 -6.46 -7.59
CA GLU A 156 5.25 -6.93 -6.81
C GLU A 156 5.79 -8.27 -7.34
N ARG A 157 4.93 -9.26 -7.58
CA ARG A 157 5.34 -10.58 -8.09
C ARG A 157 5.94 -10.55 -9.48
N LEU A 158 5.43 -9.67 -10.36
CA LEU A 158 5.94 -9.52 -11.72
C LEU A 158 7.08 -8.50 -11.83
N TYR A 159 7.48 -7.86 -10.72
CA TYR A 159 8.45 -6.76 -10.70
C TYR A 159 8.09 -5.62 -11.68
N LEU A 160 6.79 -5.32 -11.78
CA LEU A 160 6.24 -4.29 -12.67
C LEU A 160 5.70 -3.10 -11.88
N SER A 161 5.64 -1.93 -12.53
CA SER A 161 4.98 -0.77 -11.92
C SER A 161 3.45 -0.95 -11.92
N ILE A 162 2.76 -0.30 -10.96
CA ILE A 162 1.30 -0.30 -10.91
C ILE A 162 0.67 0.27 -12.19
N ASN A 163 1.33 1.22 -12.86
CA ASN A 163 0.87 1.80 -14.13
C ASN A 163 0.97 0.80 -15.29
N THR A 164 1.99 -0.06 -15.25
CA THR A 164 2.16 -1.17 -16.20
C THR A 164 1.03 -2.19 -16.00
N ILE A 165 0.72 -2.54 -14.74
CA ILE A 165 -0.43 -3.42 -14.43
C ILE A 165 -1.74 -2.80 -14.90
N LYS A 166 -1.97 -1.48 -14.73
CA LYS A 166 -3.16 -0.80 -15.27
C LYS A 166 -3.28 -0.95 -16.79
N THR A 167 -2.16 -0.87 -17.50
CA THR A 167 -2.13 -1.02 -18.97
C THR A 167 -2.44 -2.45 -19.37
N HIS A 168 -1.87 -3.44 -18.68
CA HIS A 168 -2.21 -4.85 -18.90
C HIS A 168 -3.67 -5.14 -18.60
N ASN A 169 -4.21 -4.62 -17.49
CA ASN A 169 -5.62 -4.81 -17.12
C ASN A 169 -6.57 -4.23 -18.15
N LYS A 170 -6.31 -3.02 -18.67
CA LYS A 170 -7.11 -2.44 -19.74
C LYS A 170 -7.16 -3.35 -20.97
N ARG A 171 -6.00 -3.86 -21.39
CA ARG A 171 -5.93 -4.78 -22.54
C ARG A 171 -6.60 -6.12 -22.27
N ILE A 172 -6.50 -6.63 -21.05
CA ILE A 172 -7.18 -7.86 -20.63
C ILE A 172 -8.70 -7.66 -20.70
N TYR A 173 -9.22 -6.54 -20.19
CA TYR A 173 -10.65 -6.22 -20.22
C TYR A 173 -11.16 -6.08 -21.65
N GLU A 174 -10.42 -5.35 -22.50
CA GLU A 174 -10.75 -5.21 -23.93
C GLU A 174 -10.74 -6.57 -24.66
N LYS A 175 -9.73 -7.42 -24.41
CA LYS A 175 -9.61 -8.73 -25.07
C LYS A 175 -10.62 -9.76 -24.59
N MET A 176 -10.98 -9.73 -23.32
CA MET A 176 -11.93 -10.68 -22.74
C MET A 176 -13.38 -10.17 -22.77
N ASN A 177 -13.60 -9.02 -23.40
CA ASN A 177 -14.91 -8.35 -23.50
C ASN A 177 -15.58 -8.14 -22.12
N VAL A 178 -14.76 -7.80 -21.12
CA VAL A 178 -15.20 -7.63 -19.73
C VAL A 178 -15.21 -6.16 -19.39
N SER A 179 -16.29 -5.67 -18.79
CA SER A 179 -16.44 -4.25 -18.47
C SER A 179 -15.83 -3.86 -17.12
N SER A 180 -15.60 -4.83 -16.22
CA SER A 180 -15.09 -4.56 -14.87
C SER A 180 -14.24 -5.68 -14.29
N ARG A 181 -13.43 -5.33 -13.28
CA ARG A 181 -12.71 -6.31 -12.46
C ARG A 181 -13.66 -7.32 -11.80
N ASN A 182 -14.84 -6.88 -11.35
CA ASN A 182 -15.78 -7.76 -10.67
C ASN A 182 -16.33 -8.81 -11.61
N GLU A 183 -16.70 -8.43 -12.82
CA GLU A 183 -17.15 -9.36 -13.86
C GLU A 183 -16.04 -10.38 -14.19
N LEU A 184 -14.78 -9.92 -14.31
CA LEU A 184 -13.63 -10.81 -14.48
C LEU A 184 -13.51 -11.82 -13.33
N MET A 185 -13.63 -11.37 -12.08
CA MET A 185 -13.55 -12.23 -10.91
C MET A 185 -14.73 -13.22 -10.82
N VAL A 186 -15.93 -12.83 -11.27
CA VAL A 186 -17.10 -13.71 -11.35
C VAL A 186 -16.85 -14.83 -12.35
N TYR A 187 -16.37 -14.52 -13.56
CA TYR A 187 -16.06 -15.55 -14.55
C TYR A 187 -14.91 -16.47 -14.11
N ILE A 188 -13.87 -15.93 -13.49
CA ILE A 188 -12.79 -16.73 -12.87
C ILE A 188 -13.35 -17.69 -11.82
N LYS A 189 -14.27 -17.21 -10.98
CA LYS A 189 -14.91 -18.05 -9.95
C LYS A 189 -15.74 -19.16 -10.57
N MET A 190 -16.54 -18.85 -11.59
CA MET A 190 -17.34 -19.84 -12.33
C MET A 190 -16.46 -20.92 -12.96
N MET A 191 -15.36 -20.53 -13.63
CA MET A 191 -14.38 -21.45 -14.19
C MET A 191 -13.80 -22.39 -13.13
N LYS A 192 -13.37 -21.84 -11.99
CA LYS A 192 -12.79 -22.62 -10.89
C LYS A 192 -13.78 -23.61 -10.28
N GLU A 193 -15.06 -23.26 -10.22
CA GLU A 193 -16.12 -24.16 -9.75
C GLU A 193 -16.44 -25.30 -10.72
N MET A 194 -16.22 -25.11 -12.03
CA MET A 194 -16.36 -26.17 -13.04
C MET A 194 -15.18 -27.15 -12.98
N ASP A 195 -13.96 -26.64 -12.88
CA ASP A 195 -12.74 -27.48 -12.77
C ASP A 195 -12.72 -28.30 -11.47
N SER A 196 -13.31 -27.78 -10.39
CA SER A 196 -13.40 -28.51 -9.11
C SER A 196 -14.48 -29.61 -9.10
N LYS A 197 -15.37 -29.66 -10.10
CA LYS A 197 -16.49 -30.61 -10.17
C LYS A 197 -16.29 -31.71 -11.22
N GLY A 198 -15.23 -31.65 -12.03
CA GLY A 198 -14.82 -32.69 -12.98
C GLY A 198 -13.75 -33.60 -12.39
#